data_AF-A0A183EMF6-F1
#
_entry.id   AF-A0A183EMF6-F1
#
_cell.length_a   1.000
_cell.length_b   1.000
_cell.length_c   1.000
_cell.angle_alpha   90.00
_cell.angle_beta   90.00
_cell.angle_gamma   90.00
#
_symmetry.space_group_name_H-M   'P 1'
#
loop_
_entity.id
_entity.type
_entity.pdbx_description
1 polymer ?
#
loop_
_entity_poly.entity_id
_entity_poly.type
_entity_poly.pdbx_seq_one_letter_code
_entity_poly.pdbx_strand_id
1 'polypeptide(L)' 'MFRRLGSSSLWKPKNPHSLEYLKYLHSVLVKNEQVTENNRKLLVECLRAIAEILIWGDQNDSTVFE' A
#
# COMPACT_ATOMS: atom_id res chain seq x y z
N MET A 1 -8.06 -25.42 10.50
CA MET A 1 -6.68 -25.27 9.99
C MET A 1 -6.71 -24.36 8.76
N PHE A 2 -6.48 -23.05 8.93
CA PHE A 2 -6.32 -22.13 7.79
C PHE A 2 -4.85 -21.70 7.75
N ARG A 3 -4.15 -22.14 6.70
CA ARG A 3 -2.74 -21.81 6.44
C ARG A 3 -2.63 -20.31 6.19
N ARG A 4 -2.00 -19.58 7.12
CA ARG A 4 -1.49 -18.24 6.84
C ARG A 4 -0.26 -18.40 5.96
N LEU A 5 -0.48 -18.30 4.66
CA LEU A 5 0.58 -18.27 3.66
C LEU A 5 1.54 -17.12 3.98
N GLY A 6 2.81 -17.49 4.13
CA GLY A 6 3.99 -16.74 3.77
C GLY A 6 4.05 -15.28 4.22
N SER A 7 4.85 -15.02 5.23
CA SER A 7 5.55 -13.74 5.39
C SER A 7 6.46 -13.51 4.16
N SER A 8 5.88 -13.10 3.04
CA SER A 8 6.64 -12.40 2.01
C SER A 8 7.05 -11.09 2.65
N SER A 9 8.36 -10.91 2.83
CA SER A 9 8.92 -9.58 3.00
C SER A 9 8.42 -8.78 1.80
N LEU A 10 7.39 -7.96 2.03
CA LEU A 10 6.73 -7.17 1.02
C LEU A 10 7.74 -6.08 0.65
N TRP A 11 8.60 -6.40 -0.31
CA TRP A 11 9.56 -5.46 -0.86
C TRP A 11 8.77 -4.28 -1.38
N LYS A 12 9.01 -3.12 -0.78
CA LYS A 12 8.38 -1.86 -1.18
C LYS A 12 8.71 -1.61 -2.66
N PRO A 13 7.72 -1.60 -3.56
CA PRO A 13 7.97 -1.33 -4.98
C PRO A 13 8.62 0.05 -5.18
N LYS A 14 9.44 0.18 -6.23
CA LYS A 14 10.21 1.42 -6.49
C LYS A 14 9.34 2.55 -7.06
N ASN A 15 8.34 2.20 -7.88
CA ASN A 15 7.45 3.18 -8.49
C ASN A 15 6.33 3.53 -7.48
N PRO A 16 6.28 4.77 -6.96
CA PRO A 16 5.32 5.16 -5.93
C PRO A 16 3.89 5.29 -6.47
N HIS A 17 3.70 5.31 -7.79
CA HIS A 17 2.38 5.48 -8.40
C HIS A 17 1.85 4.22 -9.09
N SER A 18 2.56 3.09 -9.02
CA SER A 18 2.14 1.85 -9.69
C SER A 18 1.08 1.06 -8.91
N LEU A 19 0.39 0.16 -9.61
CA LEU A 19 -0.59 -0.76 -9.03
C LEU A 19 0.04 -1.68 -7.96
N GLU A 20 1.29 -2.12 -8.15
CA GLU A 20 2.02 -2.94 -7.17
C GLU A 20 2.24 -2.17 -5.87
N TYR A 21 2.57 -0.87 -5.96
CA TYR A 21 2.75 -0.04 -4.80
C TYR A 21 1.44 0.17 -4.04
N LEU A 22 0.33 0.34 -4.76
CA LEU A 22 -1.02 0.36 -4.16
C LEU A 22 -1.33 -0.94 -3.42
N LYS A 23 -1.05 -2.11 -4.02
CA LYS A 23 -1.20 -3.43 -3.37
C LYS A 23 -0.33 -3.56 -2.11
N TYR A 24 0.90 -3.04 -2.17
CA TYR A 24 1.79 -2.97 -1.01
C TYR A 24 1.19 -2.11 0.11
N LEU A 25 0.73 -0.89 -0.18
CA LEU A 25 0.12 0.01 0.80
C LEU A 25 -1.15 -0.60 1.42
N HIS A 26 -2.01 -1.22 0.60
CA HIS A 26 -3.17 -1.96 1.11
C HIS A 26 -2.75 -3.05 2.11
N SER A 27 -1.70 -3.82 1.83
CA SER A 27 -1.19 -4.82 2.77
C SER A 27 -0.67 -4.21 4.08
N VAL A 28 -0.12 -2.99 4.04
CA VAL A 28 0.32 -2.24 5.24
C VAL A 28 -0.90 -1.87 6.08
N LEU A 29 -1.98 -1.37 5.47
CA LEU A 29 -3.23 -1.07 6.17
C LEU A 29 -3.84 -2.31 6.81
N VAL A 30 -3.97 -3.41 6.06
CA VAL A 30 -4.54 -4.68 6.57
C VAL A 30 -3.73 -5.24 7.75
N LYS A 31 -2.41 -5.10 7.74
CA LYS A 31 -1.55 -5.52 8.86
C LYS A 31 -1.64 -4.61 10.08
N ASN A 32 -2.11 -3.36 9.92
CA ASN A 32 -2.17 -2.33 10.95
C ASN A 32 -3.61 -1.84 11.14
N GLU A 33 -4.56 -2.78 11.27
CA GLU A 33 -5.99 -2.48 11.39
C GLU A 33 -6.33 -1.59 12.60
N GLN A 34 -5.57 -1.71 13.68
CA GLN A 34 -5.73 -0.90 14.89
C GLN A 34 -4.70 0.23 14.92
N VAL A 35 -5.19 1.46 15.09
CA VAL A 35 -4.33 2.64 15.24
C VAL A 35 -3.73 2.65 16.65
N THR A 36 -2.42 2.81 16.71
CA THR A 36 -1.65 2.96 17.94
C THR A 36 -0.76 4.18 17.83
N GLU A 37 -0.26 4.67 18.95
CA GLU A 37 0.69 5.79 18.99
C GLU A 37 1.94 5.52 18.12
N ASN A 38 2.36 4.25 18.02
CA ASN A 38 3.55 3.86 17.28
C ASN A 38 3.33 3.80 15.76
N ASN A 39 2.11 3.48 15.29
CA ASN A 39 1.85 3.29 13.86
C ASN A 39 1.04 4.44 13.22
N ARG A 40 0.50 5.39 14.00
CA ARG A 40 -0.34 6.48 13.45
C ARG A 40 0.32 7.23 12.29
N LYS A 41 1.62 7.52 12.39
CA LYS A 41 2.35 8.26 11.36
C LYS A 41 2.49 7.42 10.09
N LEU A 42 2.80 6.13 10.23
CA LEU A 42 2.85 5.20 9.11
C LEU A 42 1.51 5.13 8.37
N LEU A 43 0.40 5.05 9.10
CA LEU A 43 -0.94 4.94 8.52
C LEU A 43 -1.35 6.22 7.78
N VAL A 44 -1.05 7.40 8.34
CA VAL A 44 -1.29 8.68 7.67
C VAL A 44 -0.50 8.76 6.36
N GLU A 45 0.78 8.41 6.37
CA GLU A 45 1.61 8.41 5.15
C GLU A 45 1.14 7.36 4.13
N CYS A 46 0.64 6.22 4.61
CA CYS A 46 0.09 5.17 3.75
C CYS A 46 -1.16 5.65 3.03
N LEU A 47 -2.10 6.30 3.74
CA LEU A 47 -3.31 6.87 3.16
C LEU A 47 -3.01 8.03 2.21
N ARG A 48 -2.05 8.90 2.55
CA ARG A 48 -1.59 9.98 1.65
C ARG A 48 -1.06 9.40 0.33
N ALA A 49 -0.20 8.38 0.40
CA ALA A 49 0.35 7.75 -0.80
C ALA A 49 -0.74 7.04 -1.63
N ILE A 50 -1.74 6.41 -1.00
CA ILE A 50 -2.91 5.87 -1.72
C ILE A 50 -3.65 7.00 -2.44
N ALA A 51 -3.92 8.12 -1.76
CA ALA A 51 -4.58 9.26 -2.37
C ALA A 51 -3.79 9.82 -3.57
N GLU A 52 -2.47 9.90 -3.48
CA GLU A 52 -1.60 10.32 -4.59
C GLU A 52 -1.71 9.39 -5.79
N ILE A 53 -1.72 8.06 -5.58
CA ILE A 53 -1.95 7.08 -6.64
C ILE A 53 -3.34 7.26 -7.27
N LEU A 54 -4.37 7.52 -6.47
CA LEU A 54 -5.74 7.64 -6.98
C LEU A 54 -5.99 8.97 -7.72
N ILE A 55 -5.28 10.04 -7.37
CA ILE A 55 -5.40 11.35 -8.03
C ILE A 55 -4.54 11.39 -9.29
N TRP A 56 -3.29 10.95 -9.18
CA TRP A 56 -2.29 11.10 -10.24
C TRP A 56 -2.05 9.80 -11.00
N GLY A 57 -2.07 8.65 -10.34
CA GLY A 57 -1.69 7.37 -10.92
C GLY A 57 -0.30 7.39 -11.57
N ASP A 58 0.03 6.30 -12.26
CA ASP A 58 1.24 6.28 -13.08
C ASP A 58 0.96 6.98 -14.41
N GLN A 59 1.70 8.06 -14.67
CA GLN A 59 1.55 8.86 -15.88
C GLN A 59 2.00 8.12 -17.15
N ASN A 60 2.77 7.04 -17.02
CA ASN A 60 3.24 6.22 -18.13
C ASN A 60 2.48 4.88 -18.23
N ASP A 61 1.63 4.56 -17.26
CA ASP A 61 0.94 3.28 -17.15
C ASP A 61 -0.46 3.45 -16.55
N SER A 62 -1.50 3.26 -17.37
CA SER A 62 -2.89 3.44 -16.95
C SER A 62 -3.48 2.25 -16.17
N THR A 63 -2.72 1.16 -15.94
CA THR A 63 -3.21 -0.08 -15.29
C THR A 63 -3.80 0.10 -13.89
N VAL A 64 -3.53 1.20 -13.21
CA VAL A 64 -4.16 1.52 -11.92
C VAL A 64 -5.67 1.79 -12.07
N PHE A 65 -6.09 2.33 -13.22
CA PHE A 65 -7.45 2.82 -13.46
C PHE A 65 -8.24 2.00 -14.48
N GLU A 66 -7.61 1.03 -15.15
CA GLU A 66 -8.24 0.08 -16.09
C GLU A 66 -8.60 -1.24 -15.39
#